data_AF-A0A495JCI0-F1
#
_entry.id   AF-A0A495JCI0-F1
#
_cell.length_a   1.000
_cell.length_b   1.000
_cell.length_c   1.000
_cell.angle_alpha   90.00
_cell.angle_beta   90.00
_cell.angle_gamma   90.00
#
_symmetry.space_group_name_H-M   'P 1'
#
loop_
_entity.id
_entity.type
_entity.pdbx_description
1 polymer ?
#
loop_
_entity_poly.entity_id
_entity_poly.type
_entity_poly.pdbx_seq_one_letter_code
_entity_poly.pdbx_strand_id
1 'polypeptide(L)'
;MAAHAEEMIAGAGVRPVFDGSESAPFLSESNWITEPAGRSKNKFADLRRGFTGGQIATIYQQLTRTDYVNPAAAVSLSTFGGQVNAVPPDATATAARDTVVRAYFTPGHWTSPADDALHIGWIREFYRAVFADTGGVPVPGPVTAGSYINYPDVDLADPGWNTSGVSWETLYYKGNYARLQQIKRRYDPRDVFRHALSIRLPG
;
A
#
# COMPACT_ATOMS: atom_id res chain seq x y z
N MET A 1 -6.88 -22.94 5.33
CA MET A 1 -5.69 -22.36 4.66
C MET A 1 -5.35 -23.13 3.39
N ALA A 2 -5.17 -24.47 3.42
CA ALA A 2 -4.96 -25.27 2.21
C ALA A 2 -6.02 -25.01 1.10
N ALA A 3 -7.31 -25.08 1.43
CA ALA A 3 -8.38 -24.77 0.47
C ALA A 3 -8.30 -23.32 -0.09
N HIS A 4 -7.85 -22.35 0.71
CA HIS A 4 -7.70 -20.96 0.26
C HIS A 4 -6.48 -20.80 -0.65
N ALA A 5 -5.35 -21.43 -0.31
CA ALA A 5 -4.18 -21.44 -1.18
C ALA A 5 -4.47 -22.17 -2.50
N GLU A 6 -5.19 -23.29 -2.45
CA GLU A 6 -5.69 -24.02 -3.62
C GLU A 6 -6.60 -23.15 -4.49
N GLU A 7 -7.57 -22.44 -3.92
CA GLU A 7 -8.41 -21.48 -4.65
C GLU A 7 -7.58 -20.34 -5.28
N MET A 8 -6.58 -19.82 -4.57
CA MET A 8 -5.71 -18.74 -5.06
C MET A 8 -4.83 -19.16 -6.24
N ILE A 9 -4.38 -20.43 -6.28
CA ILE A 9 -3.51 -20.94 -7.36
C ILE A 9 -4.26 -21.75 -8.41
N ALA A 10 -5.56 -22.00 -8.22
CA ALA A 10 -6.38 -22.78 -9.14
C ALA A 10 -6.35 -22.16 -10.54
N GLY A 11 -5.94 -22.96 -11.53
CA GLY A 11 -5.82 -22.50 -12.93
C GLY A 11 -4.61 -21.62 -13.24
N ALA A 12 -3.79 -21.25 -12.25
CA ALA A 12 -2.57 -20.45 -12.46
C ALA A 12 -1.35 -21.29 -12.89
N GLY A 13 -1.41 -22.62 -12.74
CA GLY A 13 -0.32 -23.54 -13.14
C GLY A 13 0.96 -23.40 -12.30
N VAL A 14 0.89 -22.72 -11.17
CA VAL A 14 2.03 -22.49 -10.25
C VAL A 14 2.05 -23.52 -9.13
N ARG A 15 3.25 -23.94 -8.73
CA ARG A 15 3.44 -24.77 -7.53
C ARG A 15 3.80 -23.87 -6.35
N PRO A 16 3.12 -23.97 -5.20
CA PRO A 16 3.51 -23.24 -3.99
C PRO A 16 4.95 -23.55 -3.62
N VAL A 17 5.72 -22.50 -3.32
CA VAL A 17 7.13 -22.64 -2.88
C VAL A 17 7.20 -23.03 -1.40
N PHE A 18 6.20 -22.62 -0.61
CA PHE A 18 6.07 -22.95 0.80
C PHE A 18 4.58 -23.00 1.17
N ASP A 19 4.19 -24.05 1.89
CA ASP A 19 2.87 -24.17 2.54
C ASP A 19 3.11 -24.54 4.00
N GLY A 20 2.74 -23.65 4.91
CA GLY A 20 2.98 -23.78 6.33
C GLY A 20 1.86 -23.13 7.12
N SER A 21 1.45 -23.80 8.19
CA SER A 21 0.49 -23.27 9.15
C SER A 21 1.10 -23.36 10.54
N GLU A 22 1.22 -22.23 11.22
CA GLU A 22 1.61 -22.16 12.61
C GLU A 22 0.47 -21.54 13.42
N SER A 23 0.16 -22.12 14.58
CA SER A 23 -0.76 -21.52 15.54
C SER A 23 0.06 -20.93 16.67
N ALA A 24 -0.03 -19.62 16.85
CA ALA A 24 0.66 -18.91 17.92
C ALA A 24 -0.36 -18.19 18.82
N PRO A 25 -0.12 -18.10 20.15
CA PRO A 25 -0.92 -17.25 21.03
C PRO A 25 -0.97 -15.82 20.51
N PHE A 26 -2.07 -15.10 20.72
CA PHE A 26 -2.22 -13.72 20.21
C PHE A 26 -1.02 -12.82 20.54
N LEU A 27 -0.47 -12.95 21.75
CA LEU A 27 0.69 -12.16 22.22
C LEU A 27 2.06 -12.68 21.76
N SER A 28 2.13 -13.72 20.93
CA SER A 28 3.39 -14.28 20.43
C SER A 28 4.22 -13.21 19.71
N GLU A 29 5.55 -13.23 19.92
CA GLU A 29 6.48 -12.35 19.21
C GLU A 29 6.36 -12.48 17.69
N SER A 30 6.09 -13.70 17.20
CA SER A 30 5.89 -13.98 15.77
C SER A 30 4.66 -13.28 15.16
N ASN A 31 3.71 -12.80 15.97
CA ASN A 31 2.57 -12.01 15.49
C ASN A 31 2.88 -10.51 15.40
N TRP A 32 4.00 -10.07 15.96
CA TRP A 32 4.41 -8.67 15.95
C TRP A 32 5.42 -8.45 14.82
N ILE A 33 5.29 -7.32 14.14
CA ILE A 33 6.28 -6.89 13.15
C ILE A 33 7.55 -6.54 13.93
N THR A 34 8.56 -7.41 13.86
CA THR A 34 9.94 -7.02 14.18
C THR A 34 10.40 -6.14 13.04
N GLU A 35 10.49 -4.83 13.28
CA GLU A 35 11.05 -3.89 12.29
C GLU A 35 12.48 -4.36 11.96
N PRO A 36 12.71 -4.91 10.76
CA PRO A 36 13.99 -5.51 10.47
C PRO A 36 15.05 -4.42 10.41
N ALA A 37 16.22 -4.70 10.99
CA ALA A 37 17.35 -3.80 10.90
C ALA A 37 17.69 -3.52 9.42
N GLY A 38 17.74 -2.25 9.02
CA GLY A 38 18.11 -1.87 7.66
C GLY A 38 17.32 -0.67 7.13
N ARG A 39 17.40 -0.53 5.81
CA ARG A 39 16.81 0.56 5.03
C ARG A 39 15.69 -0.03 4.18
N SER A 40 14.57 0.68 4.08
CA SER A 40 13.43 0.27 3.25
C SER A 40 12.70 1.49 2.67
N LYS A 41 12.01 1.27 1.56
CA LYS A 41 11.07 2.23 0.98
C LYS A 41 9.94 1.43 0.35
N ASN A 42 8.76 1.53 0.93
CA ASN A 42 7.63 0.72 0.53
C ASN A 42 6.47 1.58 0.08
N LYS A 43 5.59 1.01 -0.74
CA LYS A 43 4.39 1.67 -1.25
C LYS A 43 3.20 0.74 -1.16
N PHE A 44 2.02 1.31 -1.11
CA PHE A 44 0.81 0.56 -0.79
C PHE A 44 -0.36 0.97 -1.67
N ALA A 45 -1.23 0.02 -1.99
CA ALA A 45 -2.50 0.27 -2.64
C ALA A 45 -3.58 -0.67 -2.09
N ASP A 46 -4.74 -0.12 -1.77
CA ASP A 46 -5.95 -0.90 -1.55
C ASP A 46 -6.63 -1.17 -2.90
N LEU A 47 -7.07 -2.40 -3.15
CA LEU A 47 -7.71 -2.83 -4.38
C LEU A 47 -9.14 -3.35 -4.13
N ARG A 48 -10.09 -2.90 -4.96
CA ARG A 48 -11.49 -3.38 -4.98
C ARG A 48 -11.66 -4.69 -5.76
N ARG A 49 -10.66 -5.03 -6.57
CA ARG A 49 -10.57 -6.25 -7.39
C ARG A 49 -9.10 -6.52 -7.72
N GLY A 50 -8.80 -7.64 -8.38
CA GLY A 50 -7.45 -7.90 -8.89
C GLY A 50 -6.97 -6.82 -9.87
N PHE A 51 -5.65 -6.73 -10.04
CA PHE A 51 -5.01 -5.87 -11.04
C PHE A 51 -5.57 -6.12 -12.44
N THR A 52 -5.58 -5.08 -13.28
CA THR A 52 -5.92 -5.24 -14.70
C THR A 52 -4.85 -6.04 -15.44
N GLY A 53 -5.18 -6.58 -16.62
CA GLY A 53 -4.19 -7.28 -17.45
C GLY A 53 -2.97 -6.41 -17.78
N GLY A 54 -3.18 -5.11 -18.03
CA GLY A 54 -2.08 -4.16 -18.24
C GLY A 54 -1.21 -3.98 -16.99
N GLN A 55 -1.83 -3.85 -15.81
CA GLN A 55 -1.09 -3.76 -14.55
C GLN A 55 -0.30 -5.03 -14.24
N ILE A 56 -0.86 -6.21 -14.49
CA ILE A 56 -0.18 -7.49 -14.33
C ILE A 56 1.03 -7.56 -15.27
N ALA A 57 0.87 -7.18 -16.55
CA ALA A 57 1.97 -7.13 -17.51
C ALA A 57 3.09 -6.18 -17.05
N THR A 58 2.74 -4.99 -16.55
CA THR A 58 3.70 -4.03 -16.00
C THR A 58 4.41 -4.57 -14.76
N ILE A 59 3.68 -5.22 -13.84
CA ILE A 59 4.27 -5.86 -12.65
C ILE A 59 5.28 -6.92 -13.06
N TYR A 60 4.91 -7.80 -14.00
CA TYR A 60 5.82 -8.80 -14.55
C TYR A 60 7.08 -8.15 -15.12
N GLN A 61 6.91 -7.18 -16.02
CA GLN A 61 8.04 -6.46 -16.64
C GLN A 61 8.97 -5.85 -15.59
N GLN A 62 8.44 -5.13 -14.59
CA GLN A 62 9.25 -4.46 -13.57
C GLN A 62 9.99 -5.45 -12.65
N LEU A 63 9.37 -6.59 -12.32
CA LEU A 63 9.99 -7.64 -11.50
C LEU A 63 11.01 -8.49 -12.28
N THR A 64 10.92 -8.54 -13.61
CA THR A 64 11.86 -9.31 -14.47
C THR A 64 12.90 -8.44 -15.19
N ARG A 65 12.99 -7.15 -14.83
CA ARG A 65 14.03 -6.24 -15.36
C ARG A 65 15.43 -6.80 -15.06
N THR A 66 16.33 -6.69 -16.04
CA THR A 66 17.73 -7.15 -15.90
C THR A 66 18.67 -6.04 -15.43
N ASP A 67 18.23 -4.78 -15.47
CA ASP A 67 18.98 -3.60 -15.05
C ASP A 67 18.80 -3.26 -13.55
N TYR A 68 17.94 -3.99 -12.85
CA TYR A 68 17.76 -3.92 -11.41
C TYR A 68 17.73 -5.33 -10.82
N VAL A 69 18.67 -5.64 -9.94
CA VAL A 69 18.78 -6.96 -9.32
C VAL A 69 18.69 -6.82 -7.81
N ASN A 70 17.52 -7.14 -7.26
CA ASN A 70 17.34 -7.33 -5.83
C ASN A 70 16.38 -8.52 -5.59
N PRO A 71 16.85 -9.66 -5.05
CA PRO A 71 16.01 -10.84 -4.84
C PRO A 71 14.91 -10.63 -3.80
N ALA A 72 15.01 -9.58 -2.97
CA ALA A 72 13.98 -9.23 -1.99
C ALA A 72 12.90 -8.30 -2.56
N ALA A 73 13.01 -7.86 -3.82
CA ALA A 73 12.01 -7.03 -4.46
C ALA A 73 10.74 -7.84 -4.77
N ALA A 74 9.58 -7.34 -4.35
CA ALA A 74 8.34 -8.08 -4.42
C ALA A 74 7.10 -7.16 -4.46
N VAL A 75 5.99 -7.75 -4.90
CA VAL A 75 4.64 -7.25 -4.64
C VAL A 75 3.92 -8.31 -3.80
N SER A 76 3.64 -7.98 -2.55
CA SER A 76 2.89 -8.85 -1.65
C SER A 76 1.41 -8.53 -1.76
N LEU A 77 0.60 -9.55 -2.00
CA LEU A 77 -0.85 -9.45 -2.06
C LEU A 77 -1.45 -10.12 -0.84
N SER A 78 -2.16 -9.35 -0.02
CA SER A 78 -2.86 -9.85 1.16
C SER A 78 -4.35 -9.74 0.94
N THR A 79 -5.08 -10.84 1.15
CA THR A 79 -6.53 -10.81 1.13
C THR A 79 -7.07 -9.89 2.22
N PHE A 80 -8.14 -9.16 1.92
CA PHE A 80 -8.77 -8.22 2.83
C PHE A 80 -10.29 -8.21 2.61
N GLY A 81 -10.99 -7.34 3.36
CA GLY A 81 -12.43 -7.19 3.24
C GLY A 81 -13.18 -8.06 4.23
N GLY A 82 -14.12 -8.88 3.76
CA GLY A 82 -15.00 -9.68 4.62
C GLY A 82 -15.77 -8.79 5.61
N GLN A 83 -15.72 -9.13 6.91
CA GLN A 83 -16.38 -8.34 7.96
C GLN A 83 -15.85 -6.91 8.09
N VAL A 84 -14.63 -6.61 7.59
CA VAL A 84 -14.15 -5.23 7.54
C VAL A 84 -15.05 -4.39 6.63
N ASN A 85 -15.53 -4.95 5.52
CA ASN A 85 -16.37 -4.26 4.54
C ASN A 85 -17.84 -4.16 4.97
N ALA A 86 -18.25 -4.87 6.03
CA ALA A 86 -19.62 -4.80 6.56
C ALA A 86 -19.89 -3.49 7.35
N VAL A 87 -18.84 -2.75 7.71
CA VAL A 87 -18.95 -1.49 8.44
C VAL A 87 -19.05 -0.32 7.46
N PRO A 88 -19.96 0.66 7.67
CA PRO A 88 -20.06 1.85 6.83
C PRO A 88 -18.73 2.65 6.74
N PRO A 89 -18.38 3.22 5.57
CA PRO A 89 -17.11 3.92 5.36
C PRO A 89 -16.89 5.18 6.22
N ASP A 90 -17.96 5.78 6.74
CA ASP A 90 -17.96 6.97 7.59
C ASP A 90 -18.09 6.66 9.10
N ALA A 91 -18.35 5.39 9.47
CA ALA A 91 -18.49 4.98 10.86
C ALA A 91 -17.16 5.06 11.65
N THR A 92 -16.02 5.04 10.95
CA THR A 92 -14.66 5.10 11.54
C THR A 92 -13.76 6.01 10.72
N ALA A 93 -12.54 6.29 11.19
CA ALA A 93 -11.54 7.00 10.39
C ALA A 93 -11.04 6.21 9.16
N THR A 94 -11.13 4.87 9.19
CA THR A 94 -10.74 4.00 8.07
C THR A 94 -11.84 3.93 7.02
N ALA A 95 -11.67 4.67 5.93
CA ALA A 95 -12.64 4.78 4.84
C ALA A 95 -12.60 3.61 3.82
N ALA A 96 -11.59 2.74 3.90
CA ALA A 96 -11.49 1.55 3.06
C ALA A 96 -12.43 0.45 3.57
N ARG A 97 -13.62 0.35 2.96
CA ARG A 97 -14.69 -0.63 3.31
C ARG A 97 -15.21 -1.40 2.10
N ASP A 98 -14.48 -1.33 1.00
CA ASP A 98 -14.79 -1.97 -0.29
C ASP A 98 -13.52 -2.59 -0.92
N THR A 99 -12.49 -2.78 -0.10
CA THR A 99 -11.21 -3.38 -0.48
C THR A 99 -11.30 -4.90 -0.31
N VAL A 100 -10.78 -5.65 -1.29
CA VAL A 100 -10.69 -7.12 -1.25
C VAL A 100 -9.25 -7.61 -1.25
N VAL A 101 -8.31 -6.81 -1.75
CA VAL A 101 -6.88 -7.14 -1.76
C VAL A 101 -6.08 -5.89 -1.38
N ARG A 102 -5.03 -6.10 -0.59
CA ARG A 102 -4.02 -5.10 -0.24
C ARG A 102 -2.73 -5.43 -0.94
N ALA A 103 -2.20 -4.49 -1.71
CA ALA A 103 -0.95 -4.63 -2.43
C ALA A 103 0.14 -3.81 -1.76
N TYR A 104 1.20 -4.50 -1.35
CA TYR A 104 2.40 -3.92 -0.76
C TYR A 104 3.57 -4.09 -1.74
N PHE A 105 4.13 -2.97 -2.18
CA PHE A 105 5.24 -2.93 -3.11
C PHE A 105 6.52 -2.63 -2.33
N THR A 106 7.54 -3.46 -2.53
CA THR A 106 8.81 -3.31 -1.82
C THR A 106 10.00 -3.63 -2.75
N PRO A 107 11.09 -2.85 -2.70
CA PRO A 107 12.38 -3.26 -3.24
C PRO A 107 13.07 -4.30 -2.35
N GLY A 108 12.51 -4.64 -1.19
CA GLY A 108 13.20 -5.37 -0.13
C GLY A 108 14.00 -4.45 0.79
N HIS A 109 14.73 -5.07 1.72
CA HIS A 109 15.65 -4.36 2.61
C HIS A 109 17.03 -4.25 1.99
N TRP A 110 17.72 -3.14 2.26
CA TRP A 110 19.13 -2.97 1.96
C TRP A 110 19.85 -2.32 3.15
N THR A 111 21.17 -2.35 3.15
CA THR A 111 21.99 -1.89 4.29
C THR A 111 22.80 -0.65 3.96
N SER A 112 23.37 -0.58 2.76
CA SER A 112 24.25 0.51 2.33
C SER A 112 23.44 1.77 1.98
N PRO A 113 23.70 2.93 2.61
CA PRO A 113 23.08 4.19 2.21
C PRO A 113 23.42 4.63 0.78
N ALA A 114 24.51 4.13 0.21
CA ALA A 114 24.89 4.42 -1.17
C ALA A 114 23.88 3.85 -2.19
N ASP A 115 23.12 2.82 -1.79
CA ASP A 115 22.14 2.15 -2.65
C ASP A 115 20.74 2.77 -2.55
N ASP A 116 20.56 3.81 -1.72
CA ASP A 116 19.26 4.48 -1.52
C ASP A 116 18.67 4.97 -2.84
N ALA A 117 19.46 5.70 -3.63
CA ALA A 117 18.99 6.27 -4.88
C ALA A 117 18.54 5.18 -5.87
N LEU A 118 19.25 4.04 -5.89
CA LEU A 118 18.93 2.89 -6.72
C LEU A 118 17.58 2.27 -6.30
N HIS A 119 17.45 1.86 -5.04
CA HIS A 119 16.26 1.14 -4.56
C HIS A 119 15.02 2.05 -4.50
N ILE A 120 15.19 3.30 -4.03
CA ILE A 120 14.11 4.29 -3.98
C ILE A 120 13.68 4.69 -5.41
N GLY A 121 14.64 4.86 -6.33
CA GLY A 121 14.35 5.15 -7.74
C GLY A 121 13.52 4.04 -8.38
N TRP A 122 13.97 2.80 -8.26
CA TRP A 122 13.27 1.65 -8.83
C TRP A 122 11.83 1.50 -8.30
N ILE A 123 11.61 1.57 -6.98
CA ILE A 123 10.26 1.39 -6.43
C ILE A 123 9.32 2.55 -6.81
N ARG A 124 9.84 3.76 -7.00
CA ARG A 124 9.08 4.91 -7.51
C ARG A 124 8.67 4.72 -8.96
N GLU A 125 9.59 4.29 -9.83
CA GLU A 125 9.30 3.96 -11.21
C GLU A 125 8.28 2.83 -11.33
N PHE A 126 8.49 1.74 -10.59
CA PHE A 126 7.62 0.59 -10.59
C PHE A 126 6.19 0.98 -10.21
N TYR A 127 6.00 1.61 -9.06
CA TYR A 127 4.67 2.00 -8.59
C TYR A 127 3.99 2.98 -9.55
N ARG A 128 4.73 3.97 -10.07
CA ARG A 128 4.20 4.92 -11.06
C ARG A 128 3.77 4.21 -12.34
N ALA A 129 4.53 3.22 -12.82
CA ALA A 129 4.20 2.46 -14.01
C ALA A 129 2.93 1.62 -13.84
N VAL A 130 2.74 1.00 -12.66
CA VAL A 130 1.52 0.21 -12.35
C VAL A 130 0.27 1.10 -12.32
N PHE A 131 0.40 2.35 -11.89
CA PHE A 131 -0.71 3.30 -11.80
C PHE A 131 -0.62 4.41 -12.86
N ALA A 132 0.00 4.13 -14.01
CA ALA A 132 0.23 5.13 -15.06
C ALA A 132 -1.06 5.79 -15.56
N ASP A 133 -2.12 4.99 -15.76
CA ASP A 133 -3.43 5.45 -16.25
C ASP A 133 -4.15 6.40 -15.28
N THR A 134 -3.71 6.45 -14.02
CA THR A 134 -4.29 7.28 -12.96
C THR A 134 -3.29 8.29 -12.41
N GLY A 135 -2.30 8.71 -13.20
CA GLY A 135 -1.34 9.74 -12.82
C GLY A 135 -0.31 9.26 -11.78
N GLY A 136 0.06 7.99 -11.83
CA GLY A 136 1.15 7.42 -11.03
C GLY A 136 0.80 6.97 -9.62
N VAL A 137 -0.49 7.04 -9.23
CA VAL A 137 -0.97 6.71 -7.88
C VAL A 137 -2.33 5.97 -7.91
N PRO A 138 -2.69 5.21 -6.87
CA PRO A 138 -3.90 4.37 -6.84
C PRO A 138 -5.15 5.22 -6.53
N VAL A 139 -5.53 6.10 -7.45
CA VAL A 139 -6.73 6.94 -7.33
C VAL A 139 -7.96 6.07 -7.03
N PRO A 140 -8.77 6.36 -5.99
CA PRO A 140 -10.01 5.63 -5.74
C PRO A 140 -10.91 5.59 -6.98
N GLY A 141 -11.23 4.38 -7.46
CA GLY A 141 -11.93 4.15 -8.74
C GLY A 141 -12.33 2.68 -8.91
N PRO A 142 -12.71 2.21 -10.11
CA PRO A 142 -13.23 0.85 -10.27
C PRO A 142 -12.29 -0.29 -9.85
N VAL A 143 -10.98 -0.04 -9.86
CA VAL A 143 -9.94 -1.03 -9.51
C VAL A 143 -9.34 -0.78 -8.14
N THR A 144 -8.97 0.47 -7.86
CA THR A 144 -8.23 0.90 -6.66
C THR A 144 -9.14 1.62 -5.66
N ALA A 145 -8.78 1.58 -4.39
CA ALA A 145 -9.50 2.22 -3.30
C ALA A 145 -8.64 3.24 -2.53
N GLY A 146 -7.52 3.68 -3.08
CA GLY A 146 -6.58 4.58 -2.41
C GLY A 146 -5.41 3.85 -1.78
N SER A 147 -4.89 4.43 -0.70
CA SER A 147 -3.79 3.91 0.10
C SER A 147 -4.16 3.89 1.60
N TYR A 148 -3.30 3.33 2.43
CA TYR A 148 -3.56 3.12 3.85
C TYR A 148 -2.48 3.78 4.71
N ILE A 149 -2.88 4.64 5.64
CA ILE A 149 -1.96 5.57 6.33
C ILE A 149 -0.87 4.89 7.17
N ASN A 150 -1.08 3.64 7.62
CA ASN A 150 -0.04 2.87 8.31
C ASN A 150 1.10 2.45 7.36
N TYR A 151 0.93 2.60 6.05
CA TYR A 151 1.98 2.55 5.04
C TYR A 151 2.15 3.96 4.43
N PRO A 152 2.72 4.91 5.19
CA PRO A 152 2.84 6.28 4.74
C PRO A 152 3.86 6.40 3.61
N ASP A 153 3.50 7.13 2.56
CA ASP A 153 4.38 7.41 1.42
C ASP A 153 4.29 8.89 1.05
N VAL A 154 5.34 9.63 1.40
CA VAL A 154 5.44 11.07 1.12
C VAL A 154 5.43 11.40 -0.38
N ASP A 155 5.74 10.43 -1.24
CA ASP A 155 5.70 10.64 -2.69
C ASP A 155 4.26 10.85 -3.19
N LEU A 156 3.24 10.39 -2.44
CA LEU A 156 1.83 10.65 -2.78
C LEU A 156 1.45 12.13 -2.63
N ALA A 157 2.23 12.91 -1.87
CA ALA A 157 2.07 14.35 -1.71
C ALA A 157 3.00 15.16 -2.64
N ASP A 158 3.89 14.49 -3.38
CA ASP A 158 4.87 15.13 -4.26
C ASP A 158 4.29 15.22 -5.70
N PRO A 159 4.10 16.43 -6.27
CA PRO A 159 3.57 16.59 -7.62
C PRO A 159 4.48 16.00 -8.72
N GLY A 160 5.75 15.72 -8.43
CA GLY A 160 6.66 14.99 -9.34
C GLY A 160 6.33 13.49 -9.46
N TRP A 161 5.61 12.92 -8.49
CA TRP A 161 5.24 11.50 -8.46
C TRP A 161 3.73 11.26 -8.53
N ASN A 162 2.93 12.16 -7.96
CA ASN A 162 1.49 12.16 -8.06
C ASN A 162 1.02 13.25 -9.05
N THR A 163 0.72 12.83 -10.28
CA THR A 163 0.22 13.71 -11.34
C THR A 163 -1.28 13.57 -11.57
N SER A 164 -1.99 12.89 -10.66
CA SER A 164 -3.42 12.56 -10.80
C SER A 164 -4.38 13.73 -10.58
N GLY A 165 -3.91 14.82 -9.96
CA GLY A 165 -4.76 15.88 -9.43
C GLY A 165 -5.53 15.51 -8.16
N VAL A 166 -5.42 14.26 -7.69
CA VAL A 166 -6.02 13.79 -6.44
C VAL A 166 -5.04 13.98 -5.29
N SER A 167 -5.47 14.65 -4.24
CA SER A 167 -4.63 14.97 -3.08
C SER A 167 -4.28 13.73 -2.26
N TRP A 168 -3.13 13.72 -1.58
CA TRP A 168 -2.72 12.61 -0.71
C TRP A 168 -3.76 12.34 0.39
N GLU A 169 -4.41 13.39 0.91
CA GLU A 169 -5.49 13.29 1.88
C GLU A 169 -6.65 12.44 1.36
N THR A 170 -7.01 12.64 0.10
CA THR A 170 -8.09 11.89 -0.56
C THR A 170 -7.68 10.44 -0.79
N LEU A 171 -6.41 10.19 -1.16
CA LEU A 171 -5.88 8.84 -1.33
C LEU A 171 -5.94 8.04 -0.02
N TYR A 172 -5.70 8.65 1.14
CA TYR A 172 -5.70 7.95 2.44
C TYR A 172 -7.04 7.95 3.18
N TYR A 173 -7.78 9.06 3.13
CA TYR A 173 -8.94 9.27 4.01
C TYR A 173 -10.26 9.42 3.24
N LYS A 174 -10.23 9.50 1.91
CA LYS A 174 -11.41 9.68 1.06
C LYS A 174 -12.29 10.83 1.58
N GLY A 175 -13.61 10.64 1.63
CA GLY A 175 -14.57 11.62 2.15
C GLY A 175 -14.44 11.94 3.65
N ASN A 176 -13.64 11.18 4.41
CA ASN A 176 -13.54 11.38 5.86
C ASN A 176 -12.59 12.52 6.24
N TYR A 177 -11.78 13.05 5.31
CA TYR A 177 -10.75 14.04 5.65
C TYR A 177 -11.33 15.30 6.29
N ALA A 178 -12.44 15.84 5.77
CA ALA A 178 -13.06 17.04 6.33
C ALA A 178 -13.44 16.87 7.82
N ARG A 179 -14.00 15.70 8.20
CA ARG A 179 -14.30 15.36 9.60
C ARG A 179 -13.03 15.28 10.44
N LEU A 180 -11.95 14.71 9.89
CA LEU A 180 -10.64 14.65 10.56
C LEU A 180 -10.05 16.05 10.81
N GLN A 181 -10.20 16.98 9.86
CA GLN A 181 -9.75 18.36 10.04
C GLN A 181 -10.53 19.08 11.17
N GLN A 182 -11.83 18.81 11.32
CA GLN A 182 -12.61 19.37 12.44
C GLN A 182 -12.11 18.83 13.80
N ILE A 183 -11.74 17.55 13.87
CA ILE A 183 -11.13 16.94 15.06
C ILE A 183 -9.78 17.60 15.35
N LYS A 184 -8.91 17.74 14.33
CA LYS A 184 -7.62 18.43 14.44
C LYS A 184 -7.78 19.85 14.97
N ARG A 185 -8.73 20.64 14.43
CA ARG A 185 -9.03 21.99 14.92
C ARG A 185 -9.50 22.01 16.38
N ARG A 186 -10.31 21.04 16.79
CA ARG A 186 -10.86 20.97 18.15
C ARG A 186 -9.79 20.61 19.18
N TYR A 187 -8.93 19.65 18.87
CA TYR A 187 -8.01 19.06 19.84
C TYR A 187 -6.56 19.51 19.71
N ASP A 188 -6.15 19.99 18.55
CA ASP A 188 -4.82 20.55 18.29
C ASP A 188 -4.90 21.84 17.44
N PRO A 189 -5.56 22.91 17.96
CA PRO A 189 -5.72 24.17 17.25
C PRO A 189 -4.41 24.92 16.99
N ARG A 190 -3.32 24.53 17.67
CA ARG A 190 -1.98 25.13 17.51
C ARG A 190 -1.08 24.35 16.57
N ASP A 191 -1.60 23.28 15.97
CA ASP A 191 -0.88 22.38 15.07
C ASP A 191 0.46 21.87 15.64
N VAL A 192 0.43 21.47 16.92
CA VAL A 192 1.61 20.96 17.63
C VAL A 192 2.02 19.61 17.07
N PHE A 193 1.06 18.71 16.82
CA PHE A 193 1.34 17.35 16.34
C PHE A 193 1.30 17.28 14.82
N ARG A 194 2.45 17.42 14.17
CA ARG A 194 2.56 17.47 12.70
C ARG A 194 3.75 16.68 12.16
N HIS A 195 3.60 16.19 10.94
CA HIS A 195 4.62 15.51 10.12
C HIS A 195 4.23 15.66 8.63
N ALA A 196 5.03 15.10 7.71
CA ALA A 196 4.84 15.30 6.27
C ALA A 196 3.43 14.95 5.73
N LEU A 197 2.77 13.98 6.37
CA LEU A 197 1.42 13.50 6.03
C LEU A 197 0.45 13.60 7.21
N SER A 198 0.59 14.62 8.07
CA SER A 198 -0.38 14.86 9.16
C SER A 198 -1.65 15.55 8.64
N ILE A 199 -2.79 15.25 9.26
CA ILE A 199 -4.05 15.99 9.04
C ILE A 199 -3.80 17.48 9.31
N ARG A 200 -4.15 18.33 8.33
CA ARG A 200 -3.98 19.78 8.40
C ARG A 200 -5.22 20.44 8.99
N LEU A 201 -5.07 21.59 9.63
CA LEU A 201 -6.22 22.43 10.00
C LEU A 201 -7.07 22.75 8.75
N PRO A 202 -8.40 22.95 8.89
CA PRO A 202 -9.21 23.46 7.79
C PRO A 202 -8.61 24.77 7.26
N GLY A 203 -8.56 24.90 5.93
CA GLY A 203 -8.13 26.13 5.26
C GLY A 203 -9.13 27.27 5.45
#